data_AF-A0A120EEQ8-F1
#
_entry.id   AF-A0A120EEQ8-F1
#
_cell.length_a   1.000
_cell.length_b   1.000
_cell.length_c   1.000
_cell.angle_alpha   90.00
_cell.angle_beta   90.00
_cell.angle_gamma   90.00
#
_symmetry.space_group_name_H-M   'P 1'
#
loop_
_entity.id
_entity.type
_entity.pdbx_description
1 polymer ?
#
loop_
_entity_poly.entity_id
_entity_poly.type
_entity_poly.pdbx_seq_one_letter_code
_entity_poly.pdbx_strand_id
1 'polypeptide(L)'
;MKDRIELIYDEAYDFIDQALTKIRALDKNDLQAENEEVQEKAERTEFALQAARDILENMIIPGKKLTFIYEKGSVVVEIPDKK
;
A
#
# COMPACT_ATOMS: atom_id res chain seq x y z
N MET A 1 -12.83 -1.10 24.28
CA MET A 1 -13.22 -1.37 22.88
C MET A 1 -12.42 -0.50 21.93
N LYS A 2 -12.32 0.80 22.20
CA LYS A 2 -11.44 1.74 21.49
C LYS A 2 -9.98 1.26 21.43
N ASP A 3 -9.43 0.84 22.57
CA ASP A 3 -8.04 0.33 22.67
C ASP A 3 -7.79 -0.95 21.86
N ARG A 4 -8.81 -1.79 21.65
CA ARG A 4 -8.67 -3.00 20.81
C ARG A 4 -8.67 -2.66 19.33
N ILE A 5 -9.39 -1.62 18.92
CA ILE A 5 -9.42 -1.15 17.54
C ILE A 5 -8.13 -0.41 17.21
N GLU A 6 -7.63 0.42 18.13
CA GLU A 6 -6.33 1.07 18.02
C GLU A 6 -5.20 0.05 17.91
N LEU A 7 -5.21 -1.00 18.75
CA LEU A 7 -4.24 -2.09 18.64
C LEU A 7 -4.27 -2.79 17.27
N ILE A 8 -5.46 -3.13 16.75
CA ILE A 8 -5.59 -3.78 15.44
C ILE A 8 -5.12 -2.84 14.31
N TYR A 9 -5.39 -1.55 14.43
CA TYR A 9 -4.95 -0.54 13.48
C TYR A 9 -3.42 -0.45 13.45
N ASP A 10 -2.79 -0.35 14.62
CA ASP A 10 -1.33 -0.28 14.76
C ASP A 10 -0.67 -1.57 14.25
N GLU A 11 -1.22 -2.75 14.60
CA GLU A 11 -0.74 -4.04 14.09
C GLU A 11 -0.80 -4.11 12.54
N ALA A 12 -1.89 -3.64 11.94
CA ALA A 12 -2.03 -3.61 10.49
C ALA A 12 -1.04 -2.64 9.83
N TYR A 13 -0.88 -1.45 10.44
CA TYR A 13 0.07 -0.44 9.96
C TYR A 13 1.51 -0.96 10.00
N ASP A 14 1.94 -1.49 11.16
CA ASP A 14 3.28 -2.03 11.36
C ASP A 14 3.58 -3.19 10.40
N PHE A 15 2.59 -4.07 10.17
CA PHE A 15 2.72 -5.15 9.21
C PHE A 15 2.99 -4.63 7.79
N ILE A 16 2.20 -3.64 7.34
CA ILE A 16 2.35 -3.04 6.01
C ILE A 16 3.72 -2.40 5.88
N ASP A 17 4.15 -1.62 6.87
CA ASP A 17 5.41 -0.88 6.83
C ASP A 17 6.63 -1.82 6.85
N GLN A 18 6.58 -2.88 7.66
CA GLN A 18 7.63 -3.90 7.70
C GLN A 18 7.71 -4.67 6.38
N ALA A 19 6.58 -5.06 5.78
CA ALA A 19 6.56 -5.75 4.50
C ALA A 19 7.09 -4.87 3.37
N LEU A 20 6.75 -3.58 3.39
CA LEU A 20 7.18 -2.59 2.42
C LEU A 20 8.68 -2.28 2.56
N THR A 21 9.21 -2.27 3.79
CA THR A 21 10.65 -2.19 4.03
C THR A 21 11.37 -3.42 3.48
N LYS A 22 10.85 -4.63 3.71
CA LYS A 22 11.43 -5.88 3.19
C LYS A 22 11.49 -5.89 1.66
N ILE A 23 10.40 -5.52 0.98
CA ILE A 23 10.37 -5.53 -0.49
C ILE A 23 11.31 -4.50 -1.09
N ARG A 24 11.45 -3.31 -0.46
CA ARG A 24 12.38 -2.27 -0.90
C ARG A 24 13.84 -2.57 -0.58
N ALA A 25 14.09 -3.40 0.43
CA ALA A 25 15.42 -3.86 0.79
C ALA A 25 15.92 -5.00 -0.12
N LEU A 26 15.05 -5.61 -0.93
CA LEU A 26 15.50 -6.46 -2.03
C LEU A 26 16.29 -5.59 -2.99
N ASP A 27 17.60 -5.80 -3.06
CA ASP A 27 18.48 -4.98 -3.88
C ASP A 27 18.04 -5.09 -5.34
N LYS A 28 18.08 -3.97 -6.08
CA LYS A 28 17.78 -4.00 -7.53
C LYS A 28 18.74 -4.94 -8.27
N ASN A 29 19.93 -5.14 -7.73
CA ASN A 29 20.92 -6.08 -8.26
C ASN A 29 20.52 -7.55 -8.03
N ASP A 30 19.88 -7.88 -6.90
CA ASP A 30 19.37 -9.23 -6.61
C ASP A 30 18.18 -9.57 -7.51
N LEU A 31 17.31 -8.58 -7.76
CA LEU A 31 16.17 -8.71 -8.67
C LEU A 31 16.59 -8.73 -10.14
N GLN A 32 17.68 -8.07 -10.54
CA GLN A 32 18.21 -8.11 -11.91
C GLN A 32 18.79 -9.48 -12.31
N ALA A 33 19.23 -10.27 -11.33
CA ALA A 33 19.67 -11.65 -11.56
C ALA A 33 18.50 -12.65 -11.66
N GLU A 34 17.31 -12.24 -11.20
CA GLU A 34 16.07 -13.03 -11.25
C GLU A 34 15.33 -12.84 -12.59
N ASN A 35 14.40 -13.74 -12.88
CA ASN A 35 13.61 -13.66 -14.11
C ASN A 35 12.56 -12.51 -14.06
N GLU A 36 12.05 -12.10 -15.23
CA GLU A 36 11.05 -11.02 -15.35
C GLU A 36 9.80 -11.24 -14.48
N GLU A 37 9.38 -12.51 -14.28
CA GLU A 37 8.21 -12.85 -13.46
C GLU A 37 8.42 -12.48 -11.98
N VAL A 38 9.61 -12.71 -11.44
CA VAL A 38 9.95 -12.37 -10.05
C VAL A 38 10.02 -10.86 -9.87
N GLN A 39 10.56 -10.14 -10.85
CA GLN A 39 10.57 -8.67 -10.85
C GLN A 39 9.14 -8.10 -10.85
N GLU A 40 8.27 -8.58 -11.75
CA GLU A 40 6.87 -8.12 -11.80
C GLU A 40 6.13 -8.39 -10.48
N LYS A 41 6.38 -9.55 -9.84
CA LYS A 41 5.81 -9.86 -8.52
C LYS A 41 6.30 -8.89 -7.45
N ALA A 42 7.59 -8.55 -7.44
CA ALA A 42 8.14 -7.59 -6.49
C ALA A 42 7.53 -6.20 -6.68
N GLU A 43 7.48 -5.70 -7.92
CA GLU A 43 6.90 -4.40 -8.26
C GLU A 43 5.41 -4.32 -7.89
N ARG A 44 4.62 -5.36 -8.24
CA ARG A 44 3.20 -5.42 -7.88
C ARG A 44 2.97 -5.50 -6.38
N THR A 45 3.84 -6.19 -5.65
CA THR A 45 3.78 -6.29 -4.19
C THR A 45 4.09 -4.94 -3.56
N GLU A 46 5.14 -4.25 -4.03
CA GLU A 46 5.46 -2.90 -3.56
C GLU A 46 4.30 -1.93 -3.81
N PHE A 47 3.75 -1.91 -5.03
CA PHE A 47 2.62 -1.06 -5.36
C PHE A 47 1.40 -1.32 -4.46
N ALA A 48 1.05 -2.59 -4.24
CA ALA A 48 -0.08 -2.96 -3.40
C ALA A 48 0.11 -2.53 -1.93
N LEU A 49 1.32 -2.67 -1.38
CA LEU A 49 1.64 -2.27 -0.02
C LEU A 49 1.63 -0.75 0.15
N GLN A 50 2.15 0.00 -0.84
CA GLN A 50 2.07 1.47 -0.86
C GLN A 50 0.61 1.94 -0.87
N ALA A 51 -0.21 1.35 -1.75
CA ALA A 51 -1.64 1.61 -1.80
C ALA A 51 -2.33 1.30 -0.47
N ALA A 52 -2.04 0.14 0.15
CA ALA A 52 -2.63 -0.24 1.43
C ALA A 52 -2.28 0.75 2.54
N ARG A 53 -1.02 1.21 2.61
CA ARG A 53 -0.60 2.22 3.59
C ARG A 53 -1.33 3.54 3.38
N ASP A 54 -1.38 4.01 2.14
CA ASP A 54 -2.08 5.25 1.80
C ASP A 54 -3.57 5.17 2.14
N ILE A 55 -4.20 4.01 1.92
CA ILE A 55 -5.59 3.77 2.30
C ILE A 55 -5.75 3.83 3.82
N LEU A 56 -4.87 3.17 4.58
CA LEU A 56 -4.93 3.14 6.04
C LEU A 56 -4.76 4.55 6.64
N GLU A 57 -3.83 5.35 6.11
CA GLU A 57 -3.52 6.70 6.58
C GLU A 57 -4.54 7.76 6.10
N ASN A 58 -5.02 7.65 4.86
CA ASN A 58 -5.73 8.75 4.20
C ASN A 58 -7.19 8.46 3.84
N MET A 59 -7.62 7.20 3.67
CA MET A 59 -8.97 6.91 3.20
C MET A 59 -10.06 6.96 4.29
N ILE A 60 -9.71 7.14 5.57
CA ILE A 60 -10.71 7.22 6.65
C ILE A 60 -11.10 8.68 6.96
N ILE A 61 -10.57 9.66 6.22
CA ILE A 61 -10.94 11.07 6.38
C ILE A 61 -12.01 11.42 5.33
N PRO A 62 -13.25 11.76 5.73
CA PRO A 62 -14.28 12.24 4.83
C PRO A 62 -13.77 13.41 3.96
N GLY A 63 -14.13 13.42 2.68
CA GLY A 63 -13.74 14.47 1.73
C GLY A 63 -12.40 14.25 1.01
N LYS A 64 -11.69 13.15 1.27
CA LYS A 64 -10.46 12.79 0.55
C LYS A 64 -10.72 11.95 -0.70
N LYS A 65 -9.91 12.18 -1.73
CA LYS A 65 -9.91 11.48 -3.03
C LYS A 65 -8.54 10.88 -3.28
N LEU A 66 -8.50 9.58 -3.55
CA LEU A 66 -7.29 8.85 -3.90
C LEU A 66 -7.37 8.44 -5.38
N THR A 67 -6.30 8.65 -6.15
CA THR A 67 -6.23 8.27 -7.55
C THR A 67 -5.01 7.40 -7.79
N PHE A 68 -5.24 6.14 -8.13
CA PHE A 68 -4.22 5.21 -8.58
C PHE A 68 -4.05 5.40 -10.09
N ILE A 69 -2.87 5.84 -10.52
CA ILE A 69 -2.51 5.96 -11.93
C ILE A 69 -1.62 4.77 -12.30
N TYR A 70 -1.98 4.07 -13.37
CA TYR A 70 -1.20 2.97 -13.95
C TYR A 70 -1.12 3.16 -15.46
N GLU A 71 -0.16 2.52 -16.13
CA GLU A 71 0.17 2.80 -17.54
C GLU A 71 -1.03 2.71 -18.51
N LYS A 72 -2.06 1.93 -18.16
CA LYS A 72 -3.26 1.69 -18.99
C LYS A 72 -4.55 2.34 -18.46
N GLY A 73 -4.48 3.19 -17.44
CA GLY A 73 -5.67 3.87 -16.91
C GLY A 73 -5.54 4.39 -15.48
N SER A 74 -6.67 4.68 -14.85
CA SER A 74 -6.70 5.13 -13.45
C SER A 74 -7.89 4.57 -12.68
N VAL A 75 -7.67 4.17 -11.42
CA VAL A 75 -8.73 3.89 -10.45
C VAL A 75 -8.83 5.09 -9.51
N VAL A 76 -10.05 5.60 -9.32
CA VAL A 76 -10.33 6.68 -8.38
C VAL A 76 -11.19 6.14 -7.24
N VAL A 77 -10.76 6.36 -6.00
CA VAL A 77 -11.53 6.09 -4.79
C VAL A 77 -11.89 7.42 -4.13
N GLU A 78 -13.17 7.66 -3.91
CA GLU A 78 -13.69 8.88 -3.32
C GLU A 78 -14.46 8.57 -2.04
N ILE A 79 -14.10 9.24 -0.94
CA ILE A 79 -14.82 9.16 0.33
C ILE A 79 -15.70 10.41 0.43
N PRO A 80 -17.03 10.30 0.28
CA PRO A 80 -17.91 11.45 0.36
C PRO A 80 -17.89 12.06 1.77
N ASP A 81 -18.14 13.38 1.84
CA ASP A 81 -18.24 14.09 3.11
C ASP A 81 -19.33 13.48 4.01
N LYS A 82 -19.06 13.39 5.32
CA LYS A 82 -20.10 13.07 6.30
C LYS A 82 -21.04 14.27 6.40
N LYS A 83 -22.26 14.11 5.88
CA LYS A 83 -23.39 15.01 6.18
C LYS A 83 -23.75 15.00 7.66
#